data_AF-A0A1V6BYP1-F1
#
_entry.id   AF-A0A1V6BYP1-F1
#
_cell.length_a   1.000
_cell.length_b   1.000
_cell.length_c   1.000
_cell.angle_alpha   90.00
_cell.angle_beta   90.00
_cell.angle_gamma   90.00
#
_symmetry.space_group_name_H-M   'P 1'
#
loop_
_entity.id
_entity.type
_entity.pdbx_description
1 polymer ?
#
loop_
_entity_poly.entity_id
_entity_poly.type
_entity_poly.pdbx_seq_one_letter_code
_entity_poly.pdbx_strand_id
1 'polypeptide(L)' 'MKKEERIKKSYEIKNILDKGAVEKTARYAFYFVKNELNINRLCIAVKKKSVIL' A
#
# COMPACT_ATOMS: atom_id res chain seq x y z
N MET A 1 -15.53 -0.10 4.59
CA MET A 1 -14.66 0.14 3.42
C MET A 1 -15.29 -0.40 2.15
N LYS A 2 -15.80 0.50 1.31
CA LYS A 2 -16.43 0.21 0.00
C LYS A 2 -15.40 -0.37 -0.97
N LYS A 3 -15.86 -0.98 -2.07
CA LYS A 3 -14.98 -1.60 -3.08
C LYS A 3 -14.03 -0.58 -3.73
N GLU A 4 -14.51 0.64 -3.94
CA GLU A 4 -13.80 1.75 -4.57
C GLU A 4 -12.66 2.29 -3.70
N GLU A 5 -12.82 2.24 -2.37
CA GLU A 5 -11.82 2.63 -1.37
C GLU A 5 -10.66 1.63 -1.28
N ARG A 6 -10.67 0.52 -2.04
CA ARG A 6 -9.62 -0.50 -2.00
C ARG A 6 -8.67 -0.38 -3.19
N ILE A 7 -7.38 -0.47 -2.92
CA ILE A 7 -6.37 -0.70 -3.96
C ILE A 7 -6.23 -2.22 -4.12
N LYS A 8 -6.46 -2.73 -5.34
CA LYS A 8 -6.44 -4.18 -5.63
C LYS A 8 -5.47 -4.56 -6.73
N LYS A 9 -5.16 -3.63 -7.64
CA LYS A 9 -4.41 -3.95 -8.84
C LYS A 9 -2.91 -3.91 -8.52
N SER A 10 -2.19 -4.94 -8.93
CA SER A 10 -0.75 -5.09 -8.67
C SER A 10 0.07 -3.93 -9.23
N TYR A 11 -0.32 -3.37 -10.38
CA TYR A 11 0.37 -2.21 -10.95
C TYR A 11 0.23 -0.95 -10.09
N GLU A 12 -0.92 -0.75 -9.41
CA GLU A 12 -1.13 0.39 -8.52
C GLU A 12 -0.20 0.27 -7.31
N ILE A 13 -0.12 -0.93 -6.74
CA ILE A 13 0.77 -1.24 -5.62
C ILE A 13 2.23 -1.03 -6.03
N LYS A 14 2.64 -1.53 -7.20
CA LYS A 14 4.00 -1.32 -7.72
C LYS A 14 4.32 0.17 -7.89
N ASN A 15 3.41 0.94 -8.48
CA ASN A 15 3.60 2.38 -8.64
C ASN A 15 3.72 3.13 -7.31
N ILE A 16 2.96 2.71 -6.28
CA ILE A 16 3.06 3.27 -4.92
C ILE A 16 4.41 2.94 -4.28
N LEU A 17 4.92 1.72 -4.47
CA LEU A 17 6.22 1.31 -3.92
C LEU A 17 7.39 2.01 -4.64
N ASP A 18 7.26 2.25 -5.95
CA ASP A 18 8.32 2.85 -6.77
C ASP A 18 8.37 4.39 -6.64
N LYS A 19 7.21 5.06 -6.55
CA LYS A 19 7.10 6.54 -6.63
C LYS A 19 6.48 7.18 -5.40
N GLY A 20 5.94 6.40 -4.47
CA GLY A 20 5.24 6.92 -3.31
C GLY A 20 6.21 7.52 -2.29
N ALA A 21 5.75 8.56 -1.59
CA ALA A 21 6.39 9.00 -0.37
C ALA A 21 6.26 7.90 0.69
N VAL A 22 7.32 7.65 1.44
CA VAL A 22 7.36 6.58 2.45
C VAL A 22 7.61 7.16 3.84
N GLU A 23 6.82 6.71 4.80
CA GLU A 23 7.02 6.98 6.21
C GLU A 23 7.17 5.65 6.96
N LYS A 24 8.25 5.48 7.72
CA LYS A 24 8.57 4.22 8.39
C LYS A 24 8.54 4.41 9.90
N THR A 25 7.90 3.48 10.58
CA THR A 25 7.90 3.32 12.03
C THR A 25 8.54 1.98 12.39
N ALA A 26 8.77 1.73 13.68
CA ALA A 26 9.35 0.48 14.15
C ALA A 26 8.56 -0.79 13.74
N ARG A 27 7.25 -0.65 13.45
CA ARG A 27 6.35 -1.78 13.14
C ARG A 27 5.72 -1.73 11.75
N TYR A 28 5.65 -0.55 11.13
CA TYR A 28 4.91 -0.34 9.89
C TYR A 28 5.68 0.57 8.92
N ALA A 29 5.47 0.36 7.63
CA ALA A 29 5.84 1.29 6.58
C ALA A 29 4.56 1.75 5.87
N PHE A 30 4.34 3.06 5.85
CA PHE A 30 3.22 3.71 5.17
C PHE A 30 3.71 4.29 3.85
N TYR A 31 3.00 4.02 2.77
CA TYR A 31 3.30 4.53 1.44
C TYR A 31 2.13 5.36 0.94
N PHE A 32 2.42 6.55 0.43
CA PHE A 32 1.43 7.51 -0.04
C PHE A 32 1.77 7.96 -1.46
N VAL A 33 0.76 7.98 -2.33
CA VAL A 33 0.87 8.57 -3.66
C VAL A 33 -0.34 9.45 -3.91
N LYS A 34 -0.13 10.60 -4.56
CA LYS A 34 -1.26 11.42 -5.00
C LYS A 34 -2.06 10.64 -6.03
N ASN A 35 -3.34 10.51 -5.78
CA ASN A 35 -4.29 9.89 -6.69
C ASN A 35 -5.15 10.99 -7.33
N GLU A 36 -5.55 10.80 -8.59
CA GLU A 36 -6.42 11.74 -9.31
C GLU A 36 -7.90 11.58 -8.93
N LEU A 37 -8.24 10.51 -8.21
CA LEU A 37 -9.59 10.32 -7.69
C LEU A 37 -9.83 11.19 -6.45
N ASN A 38 -11.04 11.71 -6.31
CA ASN A 38 -11.47 12.53 -5.16
C ASN A 38 -11.79 11.67 -3.91
N ILE A 39 -11.08 10.55 -3.75
CA ILE A 39 -11.32 9.50 -2.76
C ILE A 39 -9.98 8.87 -2.38
N ASN A 40 -9.76 8.73 -1.07
CA ASN A 40 -8.64 7.98 -0.54
C ASN A 40 -8.86 6.47 -0.71
N ARG A 41 -7.83 5.77 -1.15
CA ARG A 41 -7.85 4.32 -1.35
C ARG A 41 -6.75 3.65 -0.54
N LEU A 42 -7.04 2.48 0.00
CA LEU A 42 -6.17 1.77 0.93
C LEU A 42 -5.86 0.34 0.46
N CYS A 43 -4.61 -0.09 0.67
CA CYS A 43 -4.19 -1.48 0.66
C CYS A 43 -3.31 -1.75 1.87
N ILE A 44 -3.49 -2.92 2.48
CA ILE A 44 -2.64 -3.41 3.57
C ILE A 44 -1.86 -4.61 3.02
N ALA A 45 -0.54 -4.50 3.03
CA ALA A 45 0.36 -5.57 2.64
C ALA A 45 1.11 -6.07 3.87
N VAL A 46 1.12 -7.40 4.06
CA VAL A 46 1.87 -8.05 5.14
C VAL A 46 2.84 -9.02 4.50
N LYS A 47 4.14 -8.86 4.80
CA LYS A 47 5.16 -9.81 4.33
C LYS A 47 4.96 -11.13 5.05
N LYS A 48 4.70 -12.21 4.31
CA LYS A 48 4.70 -13.56 4.86
C LYS A 48 6.13 -13.87 5.35
N LYS A 49 6.27 -14.13 6.65
CA LYS A 49 7.55 -14.54 7.25
C LYS A 49 7.68 -16.05 7.04
N SER A 50 8.65 -16.49 6.24
CA SER A 50 9.01 -17.92 6.20
C SER A 50 9.74 -18.23 7.50
N VAL A 51 9.13 -19.07 8.33
CA VAL A 51 9.83 -19.72 9.44
C VAL A 51 10.44 -20.98 8.84
N ILE A 52 11.78 -21.00 8.75
CA ILE A 52 12.50 -22.25 8.49
C ILE A 52 12.65 -22.88 9.87
N LEU A 53 11.95 -24.00 10.09
CA LEU A 53 12.06 -24.85 11.28
C LEU A 53 13.34 -25.69 11.21
#